data_AF-A0AA43UF62-F1
#
_entry.id   AF-A0AA43UF62-F1
#
_cell.length_a   1.000
_cell.length_b   1.000
_cell.length_c   1.000
_cell.angle_alpha   90.00
_cell.angle_beta   90.00
_cell.angle_gamma   90.00
#
_symmetry.space_group_name_H-M   'P 1'
#
loop_
_entity.id
_entity.type
_entity.pdbx_description
1 polymer ?
#
loop_
_entity_poly.entity_id
_entity_poly.type
_entity_poly.pdbx_seq_one_letter_code
_entity_poly.pdbx_strand_id
1 'polypeptide(L)'
;MGENCRMEILYMDPETYTAIATHEMRQRILAKLFKEAYNGRSMTKQELADSLDIKYQQLVYQLMNHLRDFWTVVGEEKVRGTRMEYIAPENPHGIYICLGKDRKIYVVDPIAELYGPLSEVGLRCDSCSTDEAEHCIKSLIDKGIIPSELSISERETLSLNKRSGLRPLDRGLIEALKGIAAGDKCTLTIPCERCSYMQRKNLIKIS
;
A
#
# COMPACT_ATOMS: atom_id res chain seq x y z
N MET A 1 -8.19 15.84 -15.55
CA MET A 1 -8.80 15.78 -14.20
C MET A 1 -8.27 14.51 -13.58
N GLY A 2 -7.14 14.49 -12.88
CA GLY A 2 -6.82 15.29 -11.71
C GLY A 2 -6.93 14.39 -10.47
N GLU A 3 -6.43 13.15 -10.54
CA GLU A 3 -6.42 12.27 -9.38
C GLU A 3 -5.25 12.67 -8.51
N ASN A 4 -5.58 13.42 -7.46
CA ASN A 4 -4.71 13.65 -6.32
C ASN A 4 -4.13 12.30 -5.89
N CYS A 5 -2.81 12.22 -5.72
CA CYS A 5 -2.11 11.07 -5.18
C CYS A 5 -2.87 10.54 -3.95
N ARG A 6 -3.64 9.46 -4.06
CA ARG A 6 -4.32 8.85 -2.92
C ARG A 6 -3.41 7.77 -2.36
N MET A 7 -3.24 7.77 -1.05
CA MET A 7 -2.56 6.73 -0.29
C MET A 7 -3.49 6.38 0.86
N GLU A 8 -3.57 5.11 1.21
CA GLU A 8 -4.47 4.64 2.27
C GLU A 8 -3.67 3.73 3.17
N ILE A 9 -3.58 4.04 4.46
CA ILE A 9 -2.83 3.20 5.40
C ILE A 9 -3.83 2.28 6.09
N LEU A 10 -3.71 0.97 5.90
CA LEU A 10 -4.66 -0.01 6.42
C LEU A 10 -3.96 -0.92 7.43
N TYR A 11 -4.62 -1.23 8.53
CA TYR A 11 -4.13 -2.27 9.43
C TYR A 11 -4.40 -3.65 8.85
N MET A 12 -3.44 -4.56 9.01
CA MET A 12 -3.62 -6.00 8.83
C MET A 12 -3.13 -6.72 10.08
N ASP A 13 -3.72 -7.88 10.36
CA ASP A 13 -3.28 -8.71 11.47
C ASP A 13 -1.90 -9.37 11.20
N PRO A 14 -1.18 -9.79 12.25
CA PRO A 14 0.14 -10.40 12.10
C PRO A 14 0.17 -11.71 11.31
N GLU A 15 -0.92 -12.49 11.29
CA GLU A 15 -0.97 -13.76 10.54
C GLU A 15 -1.02 -13.47 9.04
N THR A 16 -1.87 -12.54 8.63
CA THR A 16 -1.97 -12.03 7.26
C THR A 16 -0.64 -11.43 6.80
N TYR A 17 -0.01 -10.58 7.63
CA TYR A 17 1.32 -10.03 7.32
C TYR A 17 2.34 -11.15 7.08
N THR A 18 2.42 -12.12 7.99
CA THR A 18 3.38 -13.23 7.92
C THR A 18 3.16 -14.07 6.67
N ALA A 19 1.90 -14.31 6.30
CA ALA A 19 1.57 -15.01 5.07
C ALA A 19 2.14 -14.30 3.83
N ILE A 20 2.25 -12.97 3.82
CA ILE A 20 2.72 -12.23 2.64
C ILE A 20 4.23 -12.00 2.67
N ALA A 21 4.76 -11.52 3.80
CA ALA A 21 6.11 -10.99 3.91
C ALA A 21 7.21 -12.05 3.66
N THR A 22 6.92 -13.33 3.88
CA THR A 22 7.90 -14.42 3.71
C THR A 22 7.66 -15.25 2.44
N HIS A 23 6.79 -14.81 1.53
CA HIS A 23 6.38 -15.61 0.38
C HIS A 23 6.40 -14.83 -0.94
N GLU A 24 7.47 -15.01 -1.71
CA GLU A 24 7.73 -14.28 -2.95
C GLU A 24 6.57 -14.30 -3.96
N MET A 25 5.95 -15.46 -4.20
CA MET A 25 4.81 -15.56 -5.13
C MET A 25 3.64 -14.65 -4.72
N ARG A 26 3.34 -14.55 -3.42
CA ARG A 26 2.24 -13.72 -2.90
C ARG A 26 2.56 -12.24 -3.09
N GLN A 27 3.81 -11.85 -2.84
CA GLN A 27 4.31 -10.50 -3.12
C GLN A 27 4.20 -10.16 -4.60
N ARG A 28 4.63 -11.06 -5.49
CA ARG A 28 4.52 -10.87 -6.95
C ARG A 28 3.06 -10.74 -7.42
N ILE A 29 2.15 -11.54 -6.86
CA ILE A 29 0.70 -11.45 -7.13
C ILE A 29 0.17 -10.07 -6.75
N LEU A 30 0.43 -9.62 -5.52
CA LEU A 30 -0.02 -8.31 -5.03
C LEU A 30 0.60 -7.18 -5.84
N ALA A 31 1.91 -7.22 -6.09
CA ALA A 31 2.61 -6.19 -6.85
C ALA A 31 2.02 -6.02 -8.25
N LYS A 32 1.78 -7.13 -8.97
CA LYS A 32 1.20 -7.10 -10.31
C LYS A 32 -0.22 -6.55 -10.30
N LEU A 33 -1.08 -7.06 -9.41
CA LEU A 33 -2.48 -6.64 -9.31
C LEU A 33 -2.61 -5.15 -8.98
N PHE A 34 -1.83 -4.65 -8.02
CA PHE A 34 -1.88 -3.25 -7.59
C PHE A 34 -1.31 -2.29 -8.64
N LYS A 35 -0.20 -2.65 -9.30
CA LYS A 35 0.38 -1.82 -10.38
C LYS A 35 -0.56 -1.71 -11.58
N GLU A 36 -1.27 -2.78 -11.93
CA GLU A 36 -2.23 -2.75 -13.06
C GLU A 36 -3.45 -1.89 -12.74
N ALA A 37 -4.00 -2.04 -11.53
CA ALA A 37 -5.08 -1.17 -11.06
C ALA A 37 -4.65 0.30 -10.96
N TYR A 38 -3.43 0.56 -10.49
CA TYR A 38 -2.86 1.92 -10.48
C TYR A 38 -2.78 2.54 -11.89
N ASN A 39 -2.54 1.72 -12.91
CA ASN A 39 -2.53 2.13 -14.31
C ASN A 39 -3.94 2.17 -14.94
N GLY A 40 -5.00 2.03 -14.14
CA GLY A 40 -6.40 2.08 -14.59
C GLY A 40 -6.87 0.81 -15.31
N ARG A 41 -6.17 -0.32 -15.14
CA ARG A 41 -6.52 -1.60 -15.76
C ARG A 41 -6.98 -2.62 -14.71
N SER A 42 -8.21 -3.10 -14.85
CA SER A 42 -8.65 -4.35 -14.22
C SER A 42 -8.19 -5.56 -15.04
N MET A 43 -8.03 -6.71 -14.39
CA MET A 43 -7.55 -7.93 -15.05
C MET A 43 -8.32 -9.15 -14.58
N THR A 44 -8.41 -10.16 -15.42
CA THR A 44 -8.94 -11.46 -15.02
C THR A 44 -7.91 -12.25 -14.22
N LYS A 45 -8.38 -13.25 -13.46
CA LYS A 45 -7.49 -14.20 -12.78
C LYS A 45 -6.58 -14.92 -13.79
N GLN A 46 -7.06 -15.22 -14.99
CA GLN A 46 -6.24 -15.88 -16.02
C GLN A 46 -5.10 -14.97 -16.50
N GLU A 47 -5.40 -13.72 -16.85
CA GLU A 47 -4.37 -12.74 -17.27
C GLU A 47 -3.32 -12.52 -16.19
N LEU A 48 -3.73 -12.47 -14.91
CA LEU A 48 -2.79 -12.35 -13.79
C LEU A 48 -1.86 -13.57 -13.71
N ALA A 49 -2.42 -14.78 -13.83
CA ALA A 49 -1.64 -16.02 -13.79
C ALA A 49 -0.62 -16.09 -14.94
N ASP A 50 -1.08 -15.80 -16.16
CA ASP A 50 -0.24 -15.80 -17.36
C ASP A 50 0.89 -14.76 -17.25
N SER A 51 0.58 -13.56 -16.74
CA SER A 51 1.58 -12.49 -16.59
C SER A 51 2.66 -12.77 -15.55
N LEU A 52 2.42 -13.73 -14.65
CA LEU A 52 3.33 -14.13 -13.59
C LEU A 52 4.04 -15.46 -13.89
N ASP A 53 3.71 -16.10 -15.02
CA ASP A 53 4.17 -17.44 -15.38
C ASP A 53 3.88 -18.47 -14.28
N ILE A 54 2.64 -18.46 -13.76
CA ILE A 54 2.18 -19.43 -12.75
C ILE A 54 0.90 -20.13 -13.21
N LYS A 55 0.64 -21.33 -12.70
CA LYS A 55 -0.58 -22.07 -13.06
C LYS A 55 -1.82 -21.35 -12.50
N TYR A 56 -2.88 -21.27 -13.28
CA TYR A 56 -4.17 -20.69 -12.85
C TYR A 56 -4.65 -21.23 -11.49
N GLN A 57 -4.59 -22.55 -11.28
CA GLN A 57 -4.98 -23.18 -10.02
C GLN A 57 -4.11 -22.73 -8.84
N GLN A 58 -2.81 -22.49 -9.05
CA GLN A 58 -1.92 -21.97 -8.02
C GLN A 58 -2.31 -20.54 -7.65
N LEU A 59 -2.57 -19.69 -8.65
CA LEU A 59 -3.05 -18.32 -8.39
C LEU A 59 -4.36 -18.33 -7.60
N VAL A 60 -5.36 -19.08 -8.05
CA VAL A 60 -6.67 -19.15 -7.37
C VAL A 60 -6.51 -19.60 -5.92
N TYR A 61 -5.65 -20.60 -5.66
CA TYR A 61 -5.34 -21.04 -4.31
C TYR A 61 -4.76 -19.91 -3.44
N GLN A 62 -3.79 -19.15 -3.95
CA GLN A 62 -3.21 -18.02 -3.20
C GLN A 62 -4.24 -16.92 -2.94
N LEU A 63 -5.03 -16.56 -3.97
CA LEU A 63 -6.07 -15.54 -3.88
C LEU A 63 -7.16 -15.88 -2.86
N MET A 64 -7.55 -17.15 -2.76
CA MET A 64 -8.63 -17.60 -1.87
C MET A 64 -8.18 -17.81 -0.43
N ASN A 65 -6.97 -18.31 -0.21
CA ASN A 65 -6.54 -18.75 1.12
C ASN A 65 -5.61 -17.78 1.84
N HIS A 66 -4.87 -16.93 1.11
CA HIS A 66 -3.82 -16.11 1.70
C HIS A 66 -3.94 -14.63 1.37
N LEU A 67 -4.62 -14.29 0.28
CA LEU A 67 -4.73 -12.91 -0.22
C LEU A 67 -6.18 -12.44 -0.28
N ARG A 68 -7.12 -13.13 0.36
CA ARG A 68 -8.56 -12.90 0.23
C ARG A 68 -8.97 -11.45 0.46
N ASP A 69 -8.36 -10.79 1.44
CA ASP A 69 -8.74 -9.44 1.85
C ASP A 69 -8.09 -8.33 1.00
N PHE A 70 -7.29 -8.70 0.00
CA PHE A 70 -6.54 -7.74 -0.82
C PHE A 70 -7.18 -7.46 -2.17
N TRP A 71 -8.20 -8.20 -2.58
CA TRP A 71 -8.80 -8.09 -3.90
C TRP A 71 -10.29 -8.33 -3.90
N THR A 72 -10.95 -7.84 -4.95
CA THR A 72 -12.38 -8.00 -5.17
C THR A 72 -12.71 -8.16 -6.65
N VAL A 73 -13.93 -8.62 -6.93
CA VAL A 73 -14.46 -8.68 -8.29
C VAL A 73 -15.08 -7.32 -8.63
N VAL A 74 -14.55 -6.67 -9.66
CA VAL A 74 -14.97 -5.32 -10.08
C VAL A 74 -15.84 -5.33 -11.33
N GLY A 75 -15.93 -6.47 -12.02
CA GLY A 75 -16.72 -6.59 -13.23
C GLY A 75 -16.78 -8.02 -13.72
N GLU A 76 -17.77 -8.29 -14.55
CA GLU A 76 -17.99 -9.63 -15.10
C GLU A 76 -18.48 -9.54 -16.52
N GLU A 77 -17.98 -10.44 -17.36
CA GLU A 77 -18.37 -10.53 -18.76
C GLU A 77 -18.66 -11.99 -19.14
N LYS A 78 -19.73 -12.21 -19.90
CA LYS A 78 -20.06 -13.54 -20.41
C LYS A 78 -19.47 -13.70 -21.80
N VAL A 79 -18.44 -14.55 -21.92
CA VAL A 79 -17.79 -14.84 -23.20
C VAL A 79 -17.96 -16.32 -23.53
N ARG A 80 -18.64 -16.60 -24.65
CA ARG A 80 -18.86 -17.96 -25.19
C ARG A 80 -19.44 -18.94 -24.16
N GLY A 81 -20.34 -18.47 -23.30
CA GLY A 81 -21.00 -19.29 -22.28
C GLY A 81 -20.26 -19.39 -20.95
N THR A 82 -19.02 -18.90 -20.87
CA THR A 82 -18.22 -18.84 -19.63
C THR A 82 -18.29 -17.44 -19.03
N ARG A 83 -18.40 -17.36 -17.69
CA ARG A 83 -18.33 -16.10 -16.94
C ARG A 83 -16.86 -15.76 -16.68
N MET A 84 -16.40 -14.62 -17.17
CA MET A 84 -15.08 -14.06 -16.87
C MET A 84 -15.24 -12.99 -15.81
N GLU A 85 -14.47 -13.12 -14.73
CA GLU A 85 -14.45 -12.17 -13.62
C GLU A 85 -13.20 -11.30 -13.72
N TYR A 86 -13.40 -9.99 -13.74
CA TYR A 86 -12.35 -8.99 -13.60
C TYR A 86 -12.14 -8.69 -12.12
N ILE A 87 -10.88 -8.72 -11.70
CA ILE A 87 -10.45 -8.46 -10.35
C ILE A 87 -9.58 -7.21 -10.28
N ALA A 88 -9.61 -6.56 -9.13
CA ALA A 88 -8.76 -5.43 -8.78
C ALA A 88 -8.45 -5.50 -7.26
N PRO A 89 -7.47 -4.73 -6.76
CA PRO A 89 -7.29 -4.57 -5.33
C PRO A 89 -8.54 -4.03 -4.65
N GLU A 90 -8.84 -4.48 -3.44
CA GLU A 90 -9.91 -3.92 -2.61
C GLU A 90 -9.60 -2.44 -2.26
N ASN A 91 -8.33 -2.14 -2.00
CA ASN A 91 -7.84 -0.79 -1.75
C ASN A 91 -6.68 -0.50 -2.72
N PRO A 92 -6.95 0.04 -3.93
CA PRO A 92 -5.94 0.25 -4.98
C PRO A 92 -4.78 1.15 -4.56
N HIS A 93 -4.97 1.99 -3.54
CA HIS A 93 -3.97 2.90 -3.00
C HIS A 93 -3.38 2.43 -1.66
N GLY A 94 -3.70 1.21 -1.26
CA GLY A 94 -3.38 0.65 0.05
C GLY A 94 -1.88 0.52 0.32
N ILE A 95 -1.52 0.88 1.55
CA ILE A 95 -0.27 0.62 2.24
C ILE A 95 -0.70 -0.10 3.51
N TYR A 96 -0.39 -1.38 3.62
CA TYR A 96 -0.83 -2.19 4.74
C TYR A 96 0.24 -2.17 5.82
N ILE A 97 -0.19 -2.04 7.07
CA ILE A 97 0.70 -2.06 8.23
C ILE A 97 0.27 -3.06 9.27
N CYS A 98 1.27 -3.63 9.94
CA CYS A 98 1.09 -4.51 11.09
C CYS A 98 1.99 -4.01 12.22
N LEU A 99 1.50 -4.09 13.46
CA LEU A 99 2.28 -3.81 14.65
C LEU A 99 2.76 -5.14 15.25
N GLY A 100 4.07 -5.37 15.28
CA GLY A 100 4.66 -6.56 15.89
C GLY A 100 4.65 -6.51 17.40
N LYS A 101 4.85 -7.68 18.03
CA LYS A 101 4.99 -7.80 19.50
C LYS A 101 6.19 -7.02 20.05
N ASP A 102 7.20 -6.78 19.22
CA ASP A 102 8.39 -5.98 19.51
C ASP A 102 8.16 -4.47 19.38
N ARG A 103 6.90 -4.03 19.18
CA ARG A 103 6.49 -2.64 18.94
C ARG A 103 7.07 -2.05 17.65
N LYS A 104 7.59 -2.88 16.74
CA LYS A 104 7.99 -2.44 15.41
C LYS A 104 6.82 -2.46 14.45
N ILE A 105 6.89 -1.55 13.49
CA ILE A 105 5.92 -1.43 12.41
C ILE A 105 6.44 -2.24 11.23
N TYR A 106 5.56 -3.05 10.67
CA TYR A 106 5.81 -3.83 9.48
C TYR A 106 4.92 -3.32 8.36
N VAL A 107 5.43 -3.31 7.14
CA VAL A 107 4.80 -2.69 5.98
C VAL A 107 4.66 -3.71 4.85
N VAL A 108 3.51 -3.69 4.21
CA VAL A 108 3.26 -4.29 2.90
C VAL A 108 2.72 -3.19 1.99
N ASP A 109 3.54 -2.78 1.05
CA ASP A 109 3.22 -1.81 0.02
C ASP A 109 3.39 -2.45 -1.36
N PRO A 110 2.29 -2.96 -1.96
CA PRO A 110 2.40 -3.68 -3.22
C PRO A 110 2.84 -2.82 -4.42
N ILE A 111 2.46 -1.54 -4.44
CA ILE A 111 2.84 -0.62 -5.54
C ILE A 111 4.35 -0.38 -5.50
N ALA A 112 4.89 -0.16 -4.31
CA ALA A 112 6.30 0.11 -4.11
C ALA A 112 7.16 -1.13 -3.88
N GLU A 113 6.54 -2.31 -3.86
CA GLU A 113 7.18 -3.58 -3.59
C GLU A 113 7.96 -3.61 -2.27
N LEU A 114 7.44 -2.93 -1.24
CA LEU A 114 8.02 -2.90 0.10
C LEU A 114 7.33 -3.96 0.97
N TYR A 115 8.08 -4.97 1.40
CA TYR A 115 7.56 -6.07 2.21
C TYR A 115 8.53 -6.34 3.37
N GLY A 116 8.21 -5.87 4.58
CA GLY A 116 9.09 -6.12 5.72
C GLY A 116 8.99 -5.09 6.86
N PRO A 117 9.95 -5.12 7.80
CA PRO A 117 10.04 -4.12 8.87
C PRO A 117 10.23 -2.73 8.28
N LEU A 118 9.48 -1.74 8.79
CA LEU A 118 9.57 -0.34 8.36
C LEU A 118 11.01 0.21 8.42
N SER A 119 11.77 -0.21 9.42
CA SER A 119 13.18 0.16 9.60
C SER A 119 14.13 -0.35 8.52
N GLU A 120 13.69 -1.30 7.71
CA GLU A 120 14.48 -1.94 6.66
C GLU A 120 13.97 -1.55 5.27
N VAL A 121 12.65 -1.57 5.06
CA VAL A 121 12.05 -1.34 3.74
C VAL A 121 11.61 0.10 3.49
N GLY A 122 11.38 0.90 4.54
CA GLY A 122 10.95 2.30 4.40
C GLY A 122 9.52 2.48 3.86
N LEU A 123 9.28 3.63 3.23
CA LEU A 123 7.97 4.07 2.69
C LEU A 123 8.14 4.75 1.32
N ARG A 124 7.04 4.85 0.55
CA ARG A 124 7.03 5.55 -0.76
C ARG A 124 7.63 6.96 -0.69
N CYS A 125 7.35 7.70 0.40
CA CYS A 125 7.82 9.07 0.59
C CYS A 125 9.34 9.20 0.80
N ASP A 126 10.05 8.09 1.05
CA ASP A 126 11.52 8.11 1.16
C ASP A 126 12.18 8.41 -0.18
N SER A 127 11.45 8.17 -1.28
CA SER A 127 11.90 8.50 -2.63
C SER A 127 11.72 9.98 -3.02
N CYS A 128 11.06 10.79 -2.18
CA CYS A 128 10.82 12.21 -2.42
C CYS A 128 12.01 13.07 -1.97
N SER A 129 12.26 14.18 -2.65
CA SER A 129 13.27 15.14 -2.19
C SER A 129 12.87 15.74 -0.83
N THR A 130 13.84 16.31 -0.11
CA THR A 130 13.56 16.98 1.17
C THR A 130 12.56 18.12 0.98
N ASP A 131 12.79 19.00 0.00
CA ASP A 131 11.92 20.15 -0.31
C ASP A 131 10.48 19.71 -0.65
N GLU A 132 10.32 18.64 -1.43
CA GLU A 132 8.99 18.10 -1.76
C GLU A 132 8.26 17.60 -0.52
N ALA A 133 8.96 16.88 0.36
CA ALA A 133 8.38 16.36 1.58
C ALA A 133 8.00 17.47 2.56
N GLU A 134 8.86 18.49 2.73
CA GLU A 134 8.57 19.65 3.58
C GLU A 134 7.37 20.44 3.07
N HIS A 135 7.30 20.68 1.75
CA HIS A 135 6.16 21.35 1.14
C HIS A 135 4.86 20.54 1.33
N CYS A 136 4.92 19.22 1.15
CA CYS A 136 3.77 18.34 1.36
C CYS A 136 3.30 18.36 2.82
N ILE A 137 4.22 18.24 3.78
CA ILE A 137 3.91 18.31 5.21
C ILE A 137 3.25 19.64 5.55
N LYS A 138 3.84 20.76 5.12
CA LYS A 138 3.28 22.09 5.35
C LYS A 138 1.85 22.18 4.82
N SER A 139 1.62 21.72 3.58
CA SER A 139 0.28 21.73 2.98
C SER A 139 -0.73 20.88 3.78
N LEU A 140 -0.33 19.70 4.26
CA LEU A 140 -1.19 18.83 5.05
C LEU A 140 -1.51 19.43 6.43
N ILE A 141 -0.54 20.11 7.07
CA ILE A 141 -0.75 20.82 8.34
C ILE A 141 -1.68 22.02 8.12
N ASP A 142 -1.43 22.85 7.10
CA ASP A 142 -2.23 24.03 6.79
C ASP A 142 -3.69 23.67 6.47
N LYS A 143 -3.91 22.48 5.87
CA LYS A 143 -5.23 21.92 5.58
C LYS A 143 -5.86 21.17 6.78
N GLY A 144 -5.17 21.05 7.90
CA GLY A 144 -5.66 20.35 9.10
C GLY A 144 -5.77 18.82 8.95
N ILE A 145 -5.07 18.24 7.98
CA ILE A 145 -5.11 16.79 7.69
C ILE A 145 -4.21 16.01 8.65
N ILE A 146 -3.06 16.58 9.02
CA ILE A 146 -2.15 16.01 10.02
C ILE A 146 -1.79 17.08 11.08
N PRO A 147 -1.50 16.69 12.33
CA PRO A 147 -1.09 17.65 13.34
C PRO A 147 0.32 18.19 13.08
N SER A 148 0.58 19.43 13.52
CA SER A 148 1.86 20.11 13.35
C SER A 148 2.99 19.52 14.18
N GLU A 149 2.69 19.07 15.40
CA GLU A 149 3.70 18.59 16.36
C GLU A 149 3.50 17.12 16.72
N LEU A 150 4.59 16.41 16.93
CA LEU A 150 4.58 15.09 17.55
C LEU A 150 4.82 15.19 19.06
N SER A 151 3.97 14.49 19.81
CA SER A 151 4.19 14.09 21.20
C SER A 151 5.43 13.20 21.35
N ILE A 152 5.89 13.06 22.59
CA ILE A 152 7.07 12.25 22.95
C ILE A 152 6.88 10.79 22.50
N SER A 153 5.72 10.20 22.79
CA SER A 153 5.44 8.80 22.45
C SER A 153 5.49 8.55 20.94
N GLU A 154 5.01 9.47 20.11
CA GLU A 154 5.05 9.30 18.66
C GLU A 154 6.47 9.40 18.12
N ARG A 155 7.29 10.29 18.67
CA ARG A 155 8.72 10.39 18.32
C ARG A 155 9.47 9.12 18.70
N GLU A 156 9.18 8.55 19.86
CA GLU A 156 9.74 7.27 20.29
C GLU A 156 9.34 6.13 19.34
N THR A 157 8.06 6.05 18.94
CA THR A 157 7.60 5.05 17.95
C THR A 157 8.37 5.17 16.64
N LEU A 158 8.53 6.39 16.11
CA LEU A 158 9.29 6.61 14.87
C LEU A 158 10.78 6.27 15.04
N SER A 159 11.39 6.66 16.17
CA SER A 159 12.79 6.37 16.48
C SER A 159 13.07 4.85 16.58
N LEU A 160 12.18 4.09 17.23
CA LEU A 160 12.26 2.62 17.30
C LEU A 160 12.24 1.96 15.90
N ASN A 161 11.62 2.63 14.93
CA ASN A 161 11.55 2.18 13.54
C ASN A 161 12.60 2.86 12.63
N LYS A 162 13.67 3.42 13.23
CA LYS A 162 14.80 4.08 12.53
C LYS A 162 14.38 5.21 11.58
N ARG A 163 13.30 5.91 11.89
CA ARG A 163 12.81 7.04 11.09
C ARG A 163 13.47 8.34 11.56
N SER A 164 14.42 8.85 10.77
CA SER A 164 15.15 10.10 11.02
C SER A 164 14.76 11.17 10.01
N GLY A 165 13.58 11.75 10.20
CA GLY A 165 12.98 12.75 9.31
C GLY A 165 11.49 12.53 9.20
N LEU A 166 10.69 13.57 9.46
CA LEU A 166 9.24 13.47 9.30
C LEU A 166 8.93 13.59 7.82
N ARG A 167 8.51 12.49 7.19
CA ARG A 167 7.86 12.52 5.88
C ARG A 167 6.34 12.45 6.05
N PRO A 168 5.55 12.86 5.04
CA PRO A 168 4.09 12.78 5.10
C PRO A 168 3.55 11.41 5.53
N LEU A 169 4.11 10.32 5.00
CA LEU A 169 3.69 8.97 5.36
C LEU A 169 4.13 8.55 6.77
N ASP A 170 5.24 9.06 7.31
CA ASP A 170 5.58 8.82 8.72
C ASP A 170 4.48 9.35 9.63
N ARG A 171 3.91 10.52 9.27
CA ARG A 171 2.81 11.07 10.03
C ARG A 171 1.51 10.29 9.83
N GLY A 172 1.24 9.86 8.60
CA GLY A 172 0.09 9.00 8.32
C GLY A 172 0.13 7.68 9.06
N LEU A 173 1.31 7.06 9.21
CA LEU A 173 1.46 5.85 10.00
C LEU A 173 1.06 6.07 11.45
N ILE A 174 1.52 7.16 12.05
CA ILE A 174 1.21 7.49 13.44
C ILE A 174 -0.30 7.73 13.63
N GLU A 175 -0.92 8.52 12.76
CA GLU A 175 -2.37 8.74 12.84
C GLU A 175 -3.16 7.44 12.60
N ALA A 176 -2.68 6.56 11.70
CA ALA A 176 -3.29 5.25 11.50
C ALA A 176 -3.20 4.36 12.74
N LEU A 177 -2.06 4.34 13.43
CA LEU A 177 -1.86 3.61 14.69
C LEU A 177 -2.78 4.13 15.80
N LYS A 178 -2.99 5.44 15.91
CA LYS A 178 -3.95 6.02 16.85
C LYS A 178 -5.38 5.62 16.51
N GLY A 179 -5.75 5.68 15.23
CA GLY A 179 -7.06 5.25 14.75
C GLY A 179 -7.35 3.81 15.15
N ILE A 180 -6.39 2.89 14.96
CA ILE A 180 -6.53 1.50 15.39
C ILE A 180 -6.78 1.40 16.90
N ALA A 181 -6.03 2.15 17.72
CA ALA A 181 -6.23 2.18 19.16
C ALA A 181 -7.62 2.71 19.57
N ALA A 182 -8.23 3.56 18.73
CA ALA A 182 -9.58 4.09 18.89
C ALA A 182 -10.67 3.21 18.23
N GLY A 183 -10.31 2.18 17.46
CA GLY A 183 -11.24 1.33 16.71
C GLY A 183 -11.60 1.83 15.30
N ASP A 184 -10.91 2.86 14.80
CA ASP A 184 -11.16 3.48 13.49
C ASP A 184 -10.33 2.85 12.37
N LYS A 185 -10.94 2.70 11.19
CA LYS A 185 -10.21 2.48 9.92
C LYS A 185 -9.66 3.81 9.45
N CYS A 186 -8.41 4.11 9.76
CA CYS A 186 -7.80 5.39 9.39
C CYS A 186 -7.41 5.41 7.90
N THR A 187 -8.26 5.97 7.05
CA THR A 187 -7.88 6.28 5.66
C THR A 187 -7.26 7.67 5.59
N LEU A 188 -5.95 7.79 5.83
CA LEU A 188 -5.27 9.07 5.60
C LEU A 188 -5.07 9.31 4.10
N THR A 189 -5.98 10.05 3.49
CA THR A 189 -5.78 10.55 2.12
C THR A 189 -4.81 11.72 2.16
N ILE A 190 -3.63 11.57 1.55
CA ILE A 190 -2.64 12.65 1.39
C ILE A 190 -2.87 13.32 0.02
N PRO A 191 -3.65 14.40 -0.12
CA PRO A 191 -3.83 15.08 -1.40
C PRO A 191 -2.54 15.79 -1.79
N CYS A 192 -1.61 15.07 -2.41
CA CYS A 192 -0.36 15.65 -2.86
C CYS A 192 -0.52 16.09 -4.32
N GLU A 193 -0.52 17.41 -4.52
CA GLU A 193 -0.52 18.05 -5.84
C GLU A 193 0.78 17.77 -6.62
N ARG A 194 1.86 17.37 -5.90
CA ARG A 194 3.21 17.09 -6.42
C ARG A 194 3.85 15.86 -5.76
N CYS A 195 3.20 14.70 -5.83
CA CYS A 195 3.85 13.47 -5.37
C CYS A 195 4.76 12.94 -6.48
N SER A 196 6.05 13.22 -6.41
CA SER A 196 7.02 12.75 -7.40
C SER A 196 7.01 11.22 -7.55
N TYR A 197 6.82 10.46 -6.47
CA TYR A 197 6.71 9.00 -6.54
C TYR A 197 5.53 8.54 -7.41
N MET A 198 4.33 9.07 -7.18
CA MET A 198 3.13 8.70 -7.95
C MET A 198 3.11 9.36 -9.34
N GLN A 199 3.67 10.57 -9.48
CA GLN A 199 3.78 11.30 -10.75
C GLN A 199 4.90 10.77 -11.65
N ARG A 200 5.83 9.97 -11.13
CA ARG A 200 6.66 9.07 -11.95
C ARG A 200 5.71 8.07 -12.60
N LYS A 201 5.10 8.45 -13.73
CA LYS A 201 4.49 7.56 -14.74
C LYS A 201 5.48 6.53 -15.33
N ASN A 202 6.63 6.36 -14.68
CA ASN A 202 7.82 5.66 -15.12
C ASN A 202 8.29 4.72 -13.99
N LEU A 203 7.44 3.76 -13.57
CA LEU A 203 7.99 2.42 -13.37
C LEU A 203 8.36 1.95 -14.77
N ILE A 204 9.65 1.98 -15.05
CA ILE A 204 10.25 1.78 -16.38
C ILE A 204 9.62 0.57 -17.07
N LYS A 205 8.98 0.78 -18.23
CA LYS A 205 8.77 -0.28 -19.22
C LYS A 205 10.15 -0.74 -19.67
N ILE A 206 10.61 -1.87 -19.19
CA ILE A 206 11.56 -2.68 -19.96
C ILE A 206 10.67 -3.49 -20.89
N SER A 207 10.56 -3.01 -22.13
CA SER A 207 10.05 -3.78 -23.27
C SER A 207 10.94 -4.99 -23.55
#